data_AF-A0A535URY5-F1
#
_entry.id   AF-A0A535URY5-F1
#
_cell.length_a   1.000
_cell.length_b   1.000
_cell.length_c   1.000
_cell.angle_alpha   90.00
_cell.angle_beta   90.00
_cell.angle_gamma   90.00
#
_symmetry.space_group_name_H-M   'P 1'
#
loop_
_entity.id
_entity.type
_entity.pdbx_description
1 polymer ?
#
loop_
_entity_poly.entity_id
_entity_poly.type
_entity_poly.pdbx_seq_one_letter_code
_entity_poly.pdbx_strand_id
1 'polypeptide(L)' 'MAATTKPPRRLAFGVVGLVLFVLAAGWVVQKKWLSHATPPPGVTLTDLRSVDQLRTIFDADAGSTRLILVLSPT' A
#
# COMPACT_ATOMS: atom_id res chain seq x y z
N MET A 1 36.16 -17.98 38.70
CA MET A 1 36.27 -16.55 38.34
C MET A 1 35.74 -16.40 36.91
N ALA A 2 34.51 -15.88 36.75
CA ALA A 2 33.89 -15.75 35.42
C ALA A 2 34.42 -14.49 34.73
N ALA A 3 35.23 -14.66 33.69
CA ALA A 3 35.73 -13.56 32.87
C ALA A 3 34.58 -13.00 32.03
N THR A 4 34.03 -11.86 32.44
CA THR A 4 33.02 -11.14 31.68
C THR A 4 33.72 -10.42 30.52
N THR A 5 33.85 -11.08 29.38
CA THR A 5 34.42 -10.49 28.17
C THR A 5 33.45 -9.47 27.61
N LYS A 6 33.71 -8.19 27.91
CA LYS A 6 32.99 -7.05 27.35
C LYS A 6 33.10 -7.12 25.82
N PRO A 7 32.00 -7.29 25.07
CA PRO A 7 32.08 -7.43 23.63
C PRO A 7 32.70 -6.16 23.03
N PRO A 8 33.55 -6.29 21.99
CA PRO A 8 34.20 -5.14 21.39
C PRO A 8 33.12 -4.21 20.83
N ARG A 9 33.18 -2.92 21.20
CA ARG A 9 32.17 -1.90 20.88
C ARG A 9 31.73 -1.89 19.40
N ARG A 10 32.62 -2.30 18.49
CA ARG A 10 32.34 -2.46 17.05
C ARG A 10 31.25 -3.49 16.73
N LEU A 11 31.20 -4.62 17.45
CA LEU A 11 30.15 -5.62 17.31
C LEU A 11 28.79 -5.09 17.81
N ALA A 12 28.79 -4.29 18.88
CA ALA A 12 27.57 -3.66 19.38
C ALA A 12 26.99 -2.66 18.35
N PHE A 13 27.82 -1.85 17.69
CA PHE A 13 27.35 -0.95 16.63
C PHE A 13 26.80 -1.71 15.41
N GLY A 14 27.41 -2.83 15.04
CA GLY A 14 26.90 -3.68 13.94
C GLY A 14 25.52 -4.26 14.25
N VAL A 15 25.31 -4.75 15.47
CA VAL A 15 24.01 -5.28 15.92
C VAL A 15 22.96 -4.18 15.98
N VAL A 16 23.30 -3.00 16.53
CA VAL A 16 22.38 -1.85 16.58
C VAL A 16 22.00 -1.41 15.16
N GLY A 17 22.96 -1.33 14.23
CA GLY A 17 22.69 -1.01 12.83
C GLY A 17 21.78 -2.01 12.15
N LEU A 18 21.99 -3.31 12.39
CA LEU A 18 21.14 -4.37 11.85
C LEU A 18 19.71 -4.28 12.39
N VAL A 19 19.54 -4.04 13.70
CA VAL A 19 18.21 -3.89 14.32
C VAL A 19 17.48 -2.68 13.73
N LEU A 20 18.16 -1.54 13.60
CA LEU A 20 17.57 -0.34 12.98
C LEU A 20 17.17 -0.59 11.52
N PHE A 21 17.99 -1.33 10.77
CA PHE A 21 17.69 -1.68 9.38
C PHE A 21 16.44 -2.58 9.28
N VAL A 22 16.32 -3.59 10.14
CA VAL A 22 15.15 -4.48 10.17
C VAL A 22 13.88 -3.71 10.54
N LEU A 23 13.95 -2.80 11.52
CA LEU A 23 12.82 -1.94 11.89
C LEU A 23 12.41 -1.01 10.74
N ALA A 24 13.37 -0.39 10.07
CA ALA A 24 13.10 0.47 8.92
C ALA A 24 12.49 -0.31 7.74
N ALA A 25 13.02 -1.49 7.44
CA ALA A 25 12.48 -2.37 6.39
C ALA A 25 11.05 -2.82 6.72
N GLY A 26 10.81 -3.24 7.97
CA GLY A 26 9.47 -3.61 8.46
C GLY A 26 8.48 -2.46 8.34
N TRP A 27 8.88 -1.24 8.71
CA TRP A 27 8.05 -0.04 8.58
C TRP A 27 7.66 0.26 7.12
N VAL A 28 8.61 0.14 6.19
CA VAL A 28 8.36 0.36 4.76
C VAL A 28 7.41 -0.70 4.19
N VAL A 29 7.61 -1.97 4.54
CA VAL A 29 6.74 -3.08 4.11
C VAL A 29 5.34 -2.90 4.66
N GLN A 30 5.21 -2.57 5.95
CA GLN A 30 3.92 -2.31 6.59
C GLN A 30 3.19 -1.15 5.92
N LYS A 31 3.88 -0.02 5.65
CA LYS A 31 3.28 1.12 4.94
C LYS A 31 2.78 0.72 3.54
N LYS A 32 3.55 -0.07 2.79
CA LYS A 32 3.12 -0.56 1.47
C LYS A 32 1.92 -1.51 1.55
N TRP A 33 1.90 -2.40 2.55
CA TRP A 33 0.83 -3.38 2.71
C TRP A 33 -0.48 -2.73 3.19
N LEU A 34 -0.43 -1.77 4.11
CA LEU A 34 -1.61 -0.97 4.48
C LEU A 34 -2.06 0.00 3.38
N SER A 35 -1.19 0.32 2.42
CA SER A 35 -1.57 1.08 1.22
C SER A 35 -2.24 0.22 0.16
N HIS A 36 -2.39 -1.10 0.36
CA HIS A 36 -3.34 -1.87 -0.42
C HIS A 36 -4.74 -1.40 -0.03
N ALA A 37 -5.22 -0.43 -0.81
CA ALA A 37 -6.59 0.06 -0.77
C ALA A 37 -7.51 -1.15 -0.75
N THR A 38 -8.06 -1.43 0.42
CA THR A 38 -9.18 -2.35 0.57
C THR A 38 -10.21 -1.88 -0.45
N PRO A 39 -10.68 -2.74 -1.37
CA PRO A 39 -11.67 -2.32 -2.34
C PRO A 39 -12.82 -1.67 -1.56
N PRO A 40 -13.25 -0.45 -1.92
CA PRO A 40 -14.32 0.20 -1.18
C PRO A 40 -15.51 -0.76 -1.11
N PRO A 41 -16.07 -1.01 0.09
CA PRO A 41 -17.18 -1.94 0.25
C PRO A 41 -18.34 -1.47 -0.63
N GLY A 42 -18.80 -2.36 -1.52
CA GLY A 42 -19.87 -2.06 -2.47
C GLY A 42 -19.38 -1.49 -3.79
N VAL A 43 -18.50 -2.21 -4.51
CA VAL A 43 -18.27 -1.96 -5.94
C VAL A 43 -19.58 -2.19 -6.68
N THR A 44 -20.39 -1.13 -6.79
CA THR A 44 -21.64 -1.12 -7.53
C THR A 44 -21.31 -0.82 -8.99
N LEU A 45 -21.51 -1.82 -9.84
CA LEU A 45 -21.53 -1.60 -11.28
C LEU A 45 -22.66 -0.62 -11.59
N THR A 46 -22.30 0.59 -11.98
CA THR A 46 -23.27 1.58 -12.45
C THR A 46 -23.53 1.27 -13.93
N ASP A 47 -24.75 0.85 -14.24
CA ASP A 47 -25.19 0.65 -15.63
C ASP A 47 -25.25 2.01 -16.33
N LEU A 48 -24.39 2.21 -17.32
CA LEU A 48 -24.31 3.44 -18.10
C LEU A 48 -24.92 3.19 -19.47
N ARG A 49 -26.04 3.87 -19.76
CA ARG A 49 -26.80 3.67 -21.00
C ARG A 49 -26.50 4.73 -22.07
N SER A 50 -25.66 5.71 -21.76
CA SER A 50 -25.31 6.81 -22.67
C SER A 50 -23.94 7.41 -22.33
N VAL A 51 -23.35 8.08 -23.32
CA VAL A 51 -22.07 8.79 -23.17
C VAL A 51 -22.19 9.99 -22.22
N ASP A 52 -23.33 10.68 -22.22
CA ASP A 52 -23.55 11.83 -21.33
C ASP A 52 -23.60 11.42 -19.84
N GLN A 53 -24.18 10.25 -19.54
CA GLN A 53 -24.16 9.68 -18.19
C GLN A 53 -22.74 9.29 -17.76
N LEU A 54 -21.98 8.66 -18.65
CA LEU A 54 -20.58 8.35 -18.40
C LEU A 54 -19.79 9.61 -18.07
N ARG A 55 -19.94 10.66 -18.90
CA ARG A 55 -19.25 11.94 -18.70
C ARG A 55 -19.61 12.56 -17.36
N THR A 56 -20.90 12.67 -17.05
CA THR A 56 -21.38 13.29 -15.80
C THR A 56 -20.82 12.57 -14.58
N ILE A 57 -20.85 11.23 -14.57
CA ILE A 57 -20.37 10.44 -13.45
C ILE A 57 -18.85 10.46 -13.36
N PHE A 58 -18.14 10.40 -14.49
CA PHE A 58 -16.68 10.43 -14.52
C PHE A 58 -16.13 11.78 -14.04
N ASP A 59 -16.72 12.87 -14.51
CA ASP A 59 -16.31 14.24 -14.15
C ASP A 59 -16.63 14.58 -12.68
N ALA A 60 -17.61 13.90 -12.06
CA ALA A 60 -18.00 14.14 -10.67
C ALA A 60 -16.90 13.81 -9.64
N ASP A 61 -16.02 12.84 -9.90
CA ASP A 61 -14.84 12.58 -9.06
C ASP A 61 -13.53 12.86 -9.83
N ALA A 62 -13.42 14.08 -10.37
CA ALA A 62 -12.22 14.56 -11.02
C ALA A 62 -10.98 14.37 -10.13
N GLY A 63 -9.95 13.70 -10.67
CA GLY A 63 -8.69 13.41 -9.97
C GLY A 63 -8.59 12.00 -9.37
N SER A 64 -9.63 11.17 -9.48
CA SER A 64 -9.60 9.76 -9.07
C SER A 64 -9.48 8.80 -10.27
N THR A 65 -8.68 7.74 -10.13
CA THR A 65 -8.56 6.68 -11.14
C THR A 65 -9.79 5.79 -11.13
N ARG A 66 -10.42 5.57 -12.30
CA ARG A 66 -11.63 4.73 -12.44
C ARG A 66 -11.44 3.62 -13.46
N LEU A 67 -12.06 2.46 -13.18
CA LEU A 67 -12.17 1.35 -14.12
C LEU A 67 -13.47 1.48 -14.92
N ILE A 68 -13.38 1.44 -16.24
CA ILE A 68 -14.55 1.42 -17.14
C ILE A 68 -14.63 0.02 -17.76
N LEU A 69 -15.76 -0.66 -17.55
CA LEU A 69 -16.04 -1.95 -18.15
C LEU A 69 -17.07 -1.79 -19.27
N VAL A 70 -16.69 -2.15 -20.50
CA VAL A 70 -17.58 -2.12 -21.66
C VAL A 70 -18.06 -3.54 -21.93
N LEU A 71 -19.37 -3.76 -21.81
CA LEU A 71 -20.01 -5.05 -22.04
C LEU A 71 -20.83 -4.97 -23.33
N SER A 72 -20.64 -5.92 -24.23
CA SER A 72 -21.55 -6.15 -25.36
C SER A 72 -22.55 -7.24 -25.00
N PRO A 73 -23.84 -7.10 -25.36
CA PRO A 73 -24.75 -8.24 -25.38
C PRO A 73 -24.19 -9.32 -26.31
N THR A 74 -24.29 -10.60 -25.89
CA THR A 74 -23.96 -11.79 -26.70
C THR A 74 -25.16 -12.24 -27.52
#